data_AF-A0A336M0G2-F1
#
_entry.id   AF-A0A336M0G2-F1
#
_cell.length_a   1.000
_cell.length_b   1.000
_cell.length_c   1.000
_cell.angle_alpha   90.00
_cell.angle_beta   90.00
_cell.angle_gamma   90.00
#
_symmetry.space_group_name_H-M   'P 1'
#
loop_
_entity.id
_entity.type
_entity.pdbx_description
1 polymer ?
#
loop_
_entity_poly.entity_id
_entity_poly.type
_entity_poly.pdbx_seq_one_letter_code
_entity_poly.pdbx_strand_id
1 'polypeptide(L)'
;MSEHNPENPSQPATSTPPNRTMDEIGSTSKNLVNFRLFYIISQLVGIVIVILMICWIALHLDGLAWTSNPRVQFNWHPLLMTLGMIFLYGNSILVYRGFRYARKRPLKLTHASIHAGAFFFTVIALIAVFDSHNLNNPPIPNMYSLHSWVGLSAVIIFAMQYVVGFVTFLFPQLKEPIRETVMPAHIFFGLLGFVMAIGAALLGLSEKAFFHIKNIAELPSEGLLVNCIGTGLIIYGAIVVYLVTDRQYKREPLPEDAMLLTGGNSE
;
A
#
# COMPACT_ATOMS: atom_id res chain seq x y z
N MET A 1 -16.02 25.09 71.28
CA MET A 1 -16.23 23.72 70.76
C MET A 1 -16.60 23.89 69.30
N SER A 2 -15.75 23.40 68.40
CA SER A 2 -15.69 23.74 66.98
C SER A 2 -16.95 23.34 66.20
N GLU A 3 -17.46 24.24 65.35
CA GLU A 3 -18.44 23.95 64.31
C GLU A 3 -17.79 23.12 63.19
N HIS A 4 -18.51 22.11 62.69
CA HIS A 4 -18.08 21.23 61.61
C HIS A 4 -18.91 21.55 60.37
N ASN A 5 -18.25 22.07 59.33
CA ASN A 5 -18.83 22.36 58.02
C ASN A 5 -18.54 21.18 57.07
N PRO A 6 -19.53 20.56 56.42
CA PRO A 6 -19.27 19.44 55.51
C PRO A 6 -18.73 19.95 54.16
N GLU A 7 -17.64 19.34 53.70
CA GLU A 7 -17.02 19.62 52.40
C GLU A 7 -17.91 19.23 51.22
N ASN A 8 -17.94 20.11 50.23
CA ASN A 8 -18.62 20.01 48.95
C ASN A 8 -17.88 19.05 48.00
N PRO A 9 -18.55 18.07 47.35
CA PRO A 9 -17.88 17.17 46.40
C PRO A 9 -17.47 17.92 45.13
N SER A 10 -16.18 17.83 44.80
CA SER A 10 -15.56 18.41 43.62
C SER A 10 -16.17 17.88 42.32
N GLN A 11 -16.67 18.80 41.49
CA GLN A 11 -17.10 18.49 40.12
C GLN A 11 -15.90 18.11 39.23
N PRO A 12 -16.06 17.17 38.27
CA PRO A 12 -15.00 16.84 37.33
C PRO A 12 -14.78 18.01 36.36
N ALA A 13 -13.52 18.44 36.25
CA ALA A 13 -13.11 19.49 35.32
C ALA A 13 -13.44 19.07 33.87
N THR A 14 -14.44 19.72 33.27
CA THR A 14 -14.64 19.70 31.82
C THR A 14 -13.49 20.46 31.18
N SER A 15 -12.50 19.73 30.65
CA SER A 15 -11.45 20.31 29.82
C SER A 15 -12.05 20.75 28.48
N THR A 16 -12.41 22.03 28.37
CA THR A 16 -12.64 22.67 27.08
C THR A 16 -11.41 22.44 26.18
N PRO A 17 -11.58 21.94 24.95
CA PRO A 17 -10.46 21.80 24.03
C PRO A 17 -9.84 23.18 23.78
N PRO A 18 -8.51 23.28 23.63
CA PRO A 18 -7.84 24.56 23.46
C PRO A 18 -8.37 25.28 22.21
N ASN A 19 -8.67 26.57 22.38
CA ASN A 19 -9.14 27.44 21.32
C ASN A 19 -8.00 27.64 20.30
N ARG A 20 -8.07 26.98 19.14
CA ARG A 20 -7.01 27.09 18.11
C ARG A 20 -6.95 28.52 17.58
N THR A 21 -5.73 29.03 17.37
CA THR A 21 -5.53 30.36 16.81
C THR A 21 -5.91 30.39 15.32
N MET A 22 -6.26 31.56 14.78
CA MET A 22 -6.56 31.73 13.35
C MET A 22 -5.41 31.25 12.44
N ASP A 23 -4.16 31.40 12.89
CA ASP A 23 -2.97 30.94 12.17
C ASP A 23 -2.86 29.41 12.13
N GLU A 24 -3.21 28.72 13.23
CA GLU A 24 -3.28 27.25 13.27
C GLU A 24 -4.39 26.70 12.36
N ILE A 25 -5.53 27.39 12.31
CA ILE A 25 -6.65 27.05 11.42
C ILE A 25 -6.23 27.24 9.96
N GLY A 26 -5.57 28.36 9.63
CA GLY A 26 -5.06 28.65 8.29
C GLY A 26 -3.99 27.67 7.82
N SER A 27 -3.05 27.29 8.70
CA SER A 27 -2.02 26.29 8.44
C SER A 27 -2.63 24.90 8.20
N THR A 28 -3.55 24.46 9.06
CA THR A 28 -4.24 23.17 8.93
C THR A 28 -5.01 23.08 7.61
N SER A 29 -5.69 24.16 7.22
CA SER A 29 -6.44 24.23 5.96
C SER A 29 -5.52 24.09 4.74
N LYS A 30 -4.40 24.83 4.70
CA LYS A 30 -3.42 24.74 3.60
C LYS A 30 -2.80 23.35 3.48
N ASN A 31 -2.46 22.71 4.59
CA ASN A 31 -1.88 21.36 4.60
C ASN A 31 -2.87 20.32 4.03
N LEU A 32 -4.16 20.45 4.33
CA LEU A 32 -5.18 19.56 3.77
C LEU A 32 -5.42 19.78 2.27
N VAL A 33 -5.25 21.01 1.77
CA VAL A 33 -5.28 21.29 0.32
C VAL A 33 -4.12 20.60 -0.39
N ASN A 34 -2.89 20.72 0.17
CA ASN A 34 -1.71 20.04 -0.36
C ASN A 34 -1.90 18.52 -0.36
N PHE A 35 -2.40 17.96 0.75
CA PHE A 35 -2.74 16.53 0.83
C PHE A 35 -3.66 16.10 -0.30
N ARG A 36 -4.78 16.82 -0.50
CA ARG A 36 -5.77 16.47 -1.53
C ARG A 36 -5.16 16.51 -2.93
N LEU A 37 -4.34 17.52 -3.22
CA LEU A 37 -3.65 17.65 -4.50
C LEU A 37 -2.73 16.45 -4.74
N PHE A 38 -1.81 16.16 -3.83
CA PHE A 38 -0.89 15.02 -3.98
C PHE A 38 -1.62 13.68 -3.99
N TYR A 39 -2.69 13.53 -3.21
CA TYR A 39 -3.52 12.34 -3.23
C TYR A 39 -4.16 12.14 -4.60
N ILE A 40 -4.81 13.17 -5.18
CA ILE A 40 -5.40 13.09 -6.53
C ILE A 40 -4.33 12.78 -7.58
N ILE A 41 -3.17 13.44 -7.52
CA ILE A 41 -2.05 13.16 -8.43
C ILE A 41 -1.62 11.70 -8.31
N SER A 42 -1.49 11.16 -7.09
CA SER A 42 -1.13 9.74 -6.89
C SER A 42 -2.14 8.79 -7.55
N GLN A 43 -3.44 9.11 -7.49
CA GLN A 43 -4.48 8.30 -8.13
C GLN A 43 -4.36 8.35 -9.65
N LEU A 44 -4.21 9.54 -10.22
CA LEU A 44 -4.09 9.72 -11.67
C LEU A 44 -2.83 9.02 -12.20
N VAL A 45 -1.68 9.23 -11.55
CA VAL A 45 -0.42 8.58 -11.93
C VAL A 45 -0.55 7.05 -11.82
N GLY A 46 -1.12 6.54 -10.73
CA GLY A 46 -1.34 5.11 -10.55
C GLY A 46 -2.23 4.49 -11.63
N ILE A 47 -3.34 5.14 -11.99
CA ILE A 47 -4.24 4.70 -13.07
C ILE A 47 -3.50 4.74 -14.42
N VAL A 48 -2.77 5.81 -14.71
CA VAL A 48 -1.98 5.93 -15.94
C VAL A 48 -0.95 4.80 -16.04
N ILE A 49 -0.24 4.46 -14.96
CA ILE A 49 0.72 3.33 -14.97
C ILE A 49 0.03 2.02 -15.33
N VAL A 50 -1.13 1.72 -14.75
CA VAL A 50 -1.89 0.50 -15.07
C VAL A 50 -2.32 0.49 -16.54
N ILE A 51 -2.80 1.63 -17.06
CA ILE A 51 -3.17 1.76 -18.48
C ILE A 51 -1.95 1.55 -19.38
N LEU A 52 -0.82 2.19 -19.08
CA LEU A 52 0.41 2.03 -19.87
C LEU A 52 0.92 0.58 -19.84
N MET A 53 0.79 -0.12 -18.70
CA MET A 53 1.10 -1.55 -18.59
C MET A 53 0.22 -2.40 -19.51
N ILE A 54 -1.09 -2.12 -19.53
CA ILE A 54 -2.04 -2.79 -20.44
C ILE A 54 -1.68 -2.48 -21.90
N CYS A 55 -1.37 -1.22 -22.23
CA CYS A 55 -0.95 -0.82 -23.57
C CYS A 55 0.34 -1.54 -23.99
N TRP A 56 1.33 -1.65 -23.09
CA TRP A 56 2.56 -2.38 -23.40
C TRP A 56 2.27 -3.84 -23.73
N ILE A 57 1.44 -4.51 -22.92
CA ILE A 57 1.04 -5.90 -23.15
C ILE A 57 0.28 -6.06 -24.47
N ALA A 58 -0.68 -5.19 -24.74
CA ALA A 58 -1.55 -5.28 -25.91
C ALA A 58 -0.82 -4.94 -27.22
N LEU A 59 0.08 -3.95 -27.20
CA LEU A 59 0.73 -3.43 -28.41
C LEU A 59 2.05 -4.14 -28.72
N HIS A 60 2.74 -4.69 -27.71
CA HIS A 60 4.12 -5.16 -27.86
C HIS A 60 4.39 -6.59 -27.35
N LEU A 61 3.51 -7.17 -26.53
CA LEU A 61 3.73 -8.49 -25.91
C LEU A 61 2.73 -9.57 -26.35
N ASP A 62 2.00 -9.34 -27.44
CA ASP A 62 1.03 -10.31 -28.00
C ASP A 62 -0.17 -10.63 -27.06
N GLY A 63 -0.48 -9.72 -26.13
CA GLY A 63 -1.68 -9.82 -25.29
C GLY A 63 -1.55 -10.78 -24.11
N LEU A 64 -2.65 -11.48 -23.78
CA LEU A 64 -2.76 -12.37 -22.62
C LEU A 64 -3.21 -13.76 -23.05
N ALA A 65 -2.55 -14.78 -22.49
CA ALA A 65 -2.90 -16.19 -22.64
C ALA A 65 -2.75 -16.88 -21.28
N TRP A 66 -3.21 -18.13 -21.19
CA TRP A 66 -2.89 -19.00 -20.06
C TRP A 66 -1.92 -20.10 -20.51
N THR A 67 -2.05 -21.31 -19.97
CA THR A 67 -1.14 -22.43 -20.24
C THR A 67 -1.06 -22.87 -21.72
N SER A 68 -1.96 -22.42 -22.60
CA SER A 68 -1.89 -22.68 -24.04
C SER A 68 -0.70 -22.02 -24.72
N ASN A 69 -0.18 -20.93 -24.15
CA ASN A 69 1.03 -20.26 -24.64
C ASN A 69 1.84 -19.74 -23.44
N PRO A 70 2.79 -20.55 -22.92
CA PRO A 70 3.59 -20.20 -21.75
C PRO A 70 4.31 -18.85 -21.88
N ARG A 71 4.82 -18.51 -23.08
CA ARG A 71 5.51 -17.24 -23.32
C ARG A 71 4.60 -16.02 -23.10
N VAL A 72 3.35 -16.11 -23.54
CA VAL A 72 2.35 -15.03 -23.40
C VAL A 72 1.68 -15.07 -22.03
N GLN A 73 1.58 -16.24 -21.38
CA GLN A 73 1.13 -16.37 -19.99
C GLN A 73 1.94 -15.49 -19.03
N PHE A 74 3.25 -15.34 -19.27
CA PHE A 74 4.11 -14.44 -18.52
C PHE A 74 3.54 -13.03 -18.37
N ASN A 75 2.81 -12.51 -19.36
CA ASN A 75 2.32 -11.13 -19.35
C ASN A 75 1.30 -10.83 -18.24
N TRP A 76 0.67 -11.85 -17.67
CA TRP A 76 -0.12 -11.70 -16.45
C TRP A 76 0.73 -11.23 -15.26
N HIS A 77 2.00 -11.61 -15.21
CA HIS A 77 2.92 -11.26 -14.14
C HIS A 77 3.10 -9.75 -13.99
N PRO A 78 3.63 -8.99 -14.98
CA PRO A 78 3.79 -7.55 -14.82
C PRO A 78 2.46 -6.81 -14.66
N LEU A 79 1.37 -7.28 -15.29
CA LEU A 79 0.04 -6.66 -15.14
C LEU A 79 -0.49 -6.77 -13.71
N LEU A 80 -0.54 -7.99 -13.18
CA LEU A 80 -1.14 -8.27 -11.88
C LEU A 80 -0.22 -7.81 -10.74
N MET A 81 1.11 -7.85 -10.89
CA MET A 81 2.03 -7.24 -9.93
C MET A 81 1.86 -5.72 -9.88
N THR A 82 1.68 -5.06 -11.03
CA THR A 82 1.44 -3.60 -11.08
C THR A 82 0.10 -3.25 -10.45
N LEU A 83 -0.96 -4.00 -10.75
CA LEU A 83 -2.28 -3.76 -10.17
C LEU A 83 -2.29 -4.05 -8.65
N GLY A 84 -1.80 -5.22 -8.23
CA GLY A 84 -1.84 -5.67 -6.85
C GLY A 84 -0.76 -5.04 -5.97
N MET A 85 0.50 -5.34 -6.24
CA MET A 85 1.63 -4.99 -5.38
C MET A 85 2.07 -3.53 -5.48
N ILE A 86 1.64 -2.81 -6.53
CA ILE A 86 1.90 -1.37 -6.65
C ILE A 86 0.64 -0.56 -6.38
N PHE A 87 -0.36 -0.63 -7.26
CA PHE A 87 -1.49 0.28 -7.21
C PHE A 87 -2.42 0.03 -6.01
N LEU A 88 -2.89 -1.20 -5.81
CA LEU A 88 -3.75 -1.54 -4.66
C LEU A 88 -2.98 -1.46 -3.33
N TYR A 89 -1.73 -1.91 -3.29
CA TYR A 89 -0.88 -1.77 -2.11
C TYR A 89 -0.76 -0.29 -1.71
N GLY A 90 -0.33 0.58 -2.62
CA GLY A 90 -0.17 2.02 -2.34
C GLY A 90 -1.48 2.67 -1.87
N ASN A 91 -2.61 2.32 -2.49
CA ASN A 91 -3.93 2.79 -2.04
C ASN A 91 -4.31 2.30 -0.65
N SER A 92 -4.02 1.04 -0.33
CA SER A 92 -4.28 0.47 0.99
C SER A 92 -3.45 1.15 2.08
N ILE A 93 -2.18 1.46 1.81
CA ILE A 93 -1.31 2.23 2.73
C ILE A 93 -1.93 3.61 3.03
N LEU A 94 -2.48 4.26 2.00
CA LEU A 94 -3.04 5.61 2.11
C LEU A 94 -4.48 5.65 2.66
N VAL A 95 -5.17 4.53 2.87
CA VAL A 95 -6.60 4.52 3.23
C VAL A 95 -6.89 5.30 4.51
N TYR A 96 -6.04 5.18 5.54
CA TYR A 96 -6.20 5.94 6.79
C TYR A 96 -5.91 7.44 6.62
N ARG A 97 -5.15 7.83 5.60
CA ARG A 97 -4.85 9.23 5.27
C ARG A 97 -5.98 9.83 4.43
N GLY A 98 -6.38 9.15 3.36
CA GLY A 98 -7.42 9.59 2.43
C GLY A 98 -8.80 9.69 3.08
N PHE A 99 -9.10 8.76 3.98
CA PHE A 99 -10.39 8.70 4.68
C PHE A 99 -10.23 9.00 6.18
N ARG A 100 -9.41 9.99 6.53
CA ARG A 100 -9.06 10.34 7.92
C ARG A 100 -10.25 10.67 8.83
N TYR A 101 -11.39 11.06 8.28
CA TYR A 101 -12.62 11.37 9.03
C TYR A 101 -13.59 10.20 9.14
N ALA A 102 -13.26 9.03 8.57
CA ALA A 102 -14.08 7.84 8.69
C ALA A 102 -13.85 7.10 10.02
N ARG A 103 -14.85 6.30 10.41
CA ARG A 103 -14.78 5.44 11.60
C ARG A 103 -13.66 4.40 11.46
N LYS A 104 -13.00 4.08 12.59
CA LYS A 104 -11.81 3.21 12.61
C LYS A 104 -12.08 1.78 12.13
N ARG A 105 -13.23 1.19 12.48
CA ARG A 105 -13.55 -0.21 12.10
C ARG A 105 -13.75 -0.38 10.58
N PRO A 106 -14.55 0.45 9.88
CA PRO A 106 -14.58 0.44 8.42
C PRO A 106 -13.21 0.62 7.78
N LEU A 107 -12.39 1.55 8.26
CA LEU A 107 -11.03 1.76 7.73
C LEU A 107 -10.15 0.52 7.83
N LYS A 108 -10.18 -0.17 8.98
CA LYS A 108 -9.46 -1.45 9.16
C LYS A 108 -9.92 -2.51 8.16
N LEU A 109 -11.22 -2.61 7.93
CA LEU A 109 -11.78 -3.59 7.01
C LEU A 109 -11.45 -3.23 5.54
N THR A 110 -11.51 -1.95 5.18
CA THR A 110 -11.10 -1.47 3.86
C THR A 110 -9.62 -1.73 3.61
N HIS A 111 -8.75 -1.38 4.56
CA HIS A 111 -7.31 -1.67 4.48
C HIS A 111 -7.03 -3.17 4.25
N ALA A 112 -7.64 -4.03 5.07
CA ALA A 112 -7.42 -5.46 4.97
C ALA A 112 -8.05 -6.08 3.71
N SER A 113 -9.19 -5.60 3.24
CA SER A 113 -9.83 -6.10 2.01
C SER A 113 -9.05 -5.70 0.76
N ILE A 114 -8.52 -4.48 0.68
CA ILE A 114 -7.67 -4.06 -0.43
C ILE A 114 -6.39 -4.89 -0.46
N HIS A 115 -5.74 -5.12 0.69
CA HIS A 115 -4.58 -6.01 0.76
C HIS A 115 -4.90 -7.47 0.43
N ALA A 116 -6.09 -7.97 0.79
CA ALA A 116 -6.54 -9.29 0.38
C ALA A 116 -6.66 -9.40 -1.15
N GLY A 117 -7.25 -8.39 -1.80
CA GLY A 117 -7.34 -8.31 -3.26
C GLY A 117 -5.96 -8.23 -3.92
N ALA A 118 -5.04 -7.44 -3.36
CA ALA A 118 -3.66 -7.39 -3.81
C ALA A 118 -2.97 -8.76 -3.69
N PHE A 119 -3.14 -9.46 -2.56
CA PHE A 119 -2.59 -10.80 -2.35
C PHE A 119 -3.12 -11.80 -3.37
N PHE A 120 -4.43 -11.78 -3.66
CA PHE A 120 -5.05 -12.63 -4.67
C PHE A 120 -4.41 -12.42 -6.05
N PHE A 121 -4.22 -11.17 -6.49
CA PHE A 121 -3.54 -10.89 -7.75
C PHE A 121 -2.08 -11.33 -7.74
N THR A 122 -1.35 -11.12 -6.65
CA THR A 122 0.04 -11.57 -6.49
C THR A 122 0.17 -13.09 -6.66
N VAL A 123 -0.74 -13.87 -6.07
CA VAL A 123 -0.73 -15.34 -6.22
C VAL A 123 -0.89 -15.75 -7.68
N ILE A 124 -1.86 -15.18 -8.39
CA ILE A 124 -2.08 -15.48 -9.82
C ILE A 124 -0.88 -15.04 -10.65
N ALA A 125 -0.30 -13.87 -10.36
CA ALA A 125 0.89 -13.36 -11.02
C ALA A 125 2.12 -14.26 -10.85
N LEU A 126 2.29 -14.87 -9.66
CA LEU A 126 3.36 -15.82 -9.39
C LEU A 126 3.13 -17.15 -10.11
N ILE A 127 1.90 -17.68 -10.07
CA ILE A 127 1.54 -18.88 -10.84
C ILE A 127 1.87 -18.66 -12.32
N ALA A 128 1.47 -17.52 -12.89
CA ALA A 128 1.72 -17.20 -14.28
C ALA A 128 3.22 -17.19 -14.66
N VAL A 129 4.10 -16.60 -13.84
CA VAL A 129 5.54 -16.58 -14.14
C VAL A 129 6.18 -17.96 -13.94
N PHE A 130 5.86 -18.68 -12.87
CA PHE A 130 6.40 -20.03 -12.64
C PHE A 130 5.93 -21.02 -13.71
N ASP A 131 4.65 -20.98 -14.09
CA ASP A 131 4.12 -21.79 -15.19
C ASP A 131 4.79 -21.40 -16.52
N SER A 132 4.94 -20.10 -16.80
CA SER A 132 5.59 -19.64 -18.03
C SER A 132 7.00 -20.17 -18.18
N HIS A 133 7.74 -20.33 -17.07
CA HIS A 133 9.09 -20.88 -17.07
C HIS A 133 9.10 -22.41 -17.15
N ASN A 134 8.27 -23.08 -16.37
CA ASN A 134 8.26 -24.53 -16.23
C ASN A 134 7.65 -25.24 -17.45
N LEU A 135 6.62 -24.64 -18.06
CA LEU A 135 5.92 -25.18 -19.22
C LEU A 135 6.59 -24.78 -20.55
N ASN A 136 7.59 -23.90 -20.53
CA ASN A 136 8.35 -23.57 -21.73
C ASN A 136 9.20 -24.76 -22.20
N ASN A 137 9.54 -24.79 -23.49
CA ASN A 137 10.38 -25.82 -24.05
C ASN A 137 11.59 -25.21 -24.80
N PRO A 138 12.83 -25.33 -24.27
CA PRO A 138 13.17 -25.95 -22.99
C PRO A 138 12.69 -25.12 -21.78
N PRO A 139 12.53 -25.75 -20.59
CA PRO A 139 12.18 -25.03 -19.37
C PRO A 139 13.22 -23.96 -19.00
N ILE A 140 12.74 -22.85 -18.44
CA ILE A 140 13.58 -21.74 -17.98
C ILE A 140 13.84 -21.93 -16.47
N PRO A 141 15.11 -21.86 -15.99
CA PRO A 141 15.39 -21.94 -14.57
C PRO A 141 14.71 -20.82 -13.77
N ASN A 142 14.22 -21.13 -12.58
CA ASN A 142 13.58 -20.16 -11.69
C ASN A 142 14.57 -19.55 -10.69
N MET A 143 14.22 -18.37 -10.15
CA MET A 143 14.85 -17.77 -8.97
C MET A 143 16.36 -17.47 -9.05
N TYR A 144 16.90 -17.21 -10.25
CA TYR A 144 18.32 -16.88 -10.42
C TYR A 144 18.60 -15.37 -10.52
N SER A 145 17.60 -14.54 -10.84
CA SER A 145 17.80 -13.10 -11.06
C SER A 145 17.63 -12.29 -9.77
N LEU A 146 18.29 -11.13 -9.69
CA LEU A 146 18.13 -10.21 -8.56
C LEU A 146 16.67 -9.72 -8.43
N HIS A 147 15.99 -9.52 -9.57
CA HIS A 147 14.55 -9.24 -9.60
C HIS A 147 13.76 -10.29 -8.82
N SER A 148 14.00 -11.58 -9.08
CA SER A 148 13.28 -12.67 -8.42
C SER A 148 13.55 -12.73 -6.91
N TRP A 149 14.77 -12.45 -6.46
CA TRP A 149 15.13 -12.46 -5.04
C TRP A 149 14.49 -11.28 -4.28
N VAL A 150 14.58 -10.07 -4.84
CA VAL A 150 13.96 -8.87 -4.24
C VAL A 150 12.44 -8.99 -4.29
N GLY A 151 11.88 -9.45 -5.41
CA GLY A 151 10.45 -9.66 -5.61
C GLY A 151 9.85 -10.67 -4.64
N LEU A 152 10.44 -11.87 -4.53
CA LEU A 152 9.94 -12.88 -3.59
C LEU A 152 10.09 -12.42 -2.13
N SER A 153 11.18 -11.71 -1.79
CA SER A 153 11.34 -11.11 -0.47
C SER A 153 10.23 -10.10 -0.16
N ALA A 154 9.88 -9.24 -1.12
CA ALA A 154 8.77 -8.28 -0.97
C ALA A 154 7.42 -9.00 -0.78
N VAL A 155 7.16 -10.08 -1.53
CA VAL A 155 5.95 -10.90 -1.38
C VAL A 155 5.89 -11.60 -0.02
N ILE A 156 6.99 -12.14 0.46
CA ILE A 156 7.06 -12.79 1.78
C ILE A 156 6.79 -11.76 2.89
N ILE A 157 7.46 -10.60 2.84
CA ILE A 157 7.21 -9.51 3.79
C ILE A 157 5.73 -9.10 3.75
N PHE A 158 5.18 -8.90 2.56
CA PHE A 158 3.77 -8.55 2.37
C PHE A 158 2.81 -9.58 2.98
N ALA A 159 3.02 -10.87 2.71
CA ALA A 159 2.18 -11.95 3.24
C ALA A 159 2.29 -12.04 4.77
N MET A 160 3.50 -11.93 5.33
CA MET A 160 3.71 -11.88 6.78
C MET A 160 3.04 -10.66 7.41
N GLN A 161 3.16 -9.48 6.79
CA GLN A 161 2.48 -8.27 7.25
C GLN A 161 0.97 -8.40 7.23
N TYR A 162 0.41 -9.07 6.22
CA TYR A 162 -1.02 -9.34 6.14
C TYR A 162 -1.50 -10.21 7.30
N VAL A 163 -0.82 -11.34 7.55
CA VAL A 163 -1.16 -12.26 8.65
C VAL A 163 -1.01 -11.58 10.02
N VAL A 164 0.14 -10.94 10.27
CA VAL A 164 0.40 -10.23 11.53
C VAL A 164 -0.59 -9.09 11.74
N GLY A 165 -0.89 -8.32 10.69
CA GLY A 165 -1.84 -7.22 10.74
C GLY A 165 -3.27 -7.70 11.01
N PHE A 166 -3.69 -8.79 10.37
CA PHE A 166 -5.00 -9.41 10.58
C PHE A 166 -5.15 -9.90 12.02
N VAL A 167 -4.20 -10.71 12.49
CA VAL A 167 -4.20 -11.23 13.86
C VAL A 167 -4.16 -10.07 14.86
N THR A 168 -3.24 -9.12 14.71
CA THR A 168 -3.03 -8.08 15.73
C THR A 168 -4.12 -7.02 15.76
N PHE A 169 -4.57 -6.53 14.60
CA PHE A 169 -5.40 -5.32 14.52
C PHE A 169 -6.86 -5.56 14.13
N LEU A 170 -7.21 -6.72 13.57
CA LEU A 170 -8.59 -7.09 13.24
C LEU A 170 -9.19 -8.11 14.20
N PHE A 171 -8.42 -9.10 14.64
CA PHE A 171 -8.92 -10.10 15.59
C PHE A 171 -9.20 -9.45 16.96
N PRO A 172 -10.40 -9.64 17.54
CA PRO A 172 -10.84 -8.86 18.70
C PRO A 172 -10.12 -9.21 20.02
N GLN A 173 -9.49 -10.38 20.11
CA GLN A 173 -9.06 -10.96 21.41
C GLN A 173 -7.70 -10.47 21.91
N LEU A 174 -6.94 -9.71 21.13
CA LEU A 174 -5.61 -9.22 21.53
C LEU A 174 -5.69 -7.93 22.35
N LYS A 175 -4.95 -7.90 23.46
CA LYS A 175 -4.85 -6.76 24.37
C LYS A 175 -4.15 -5.55 23.72
N GLU A 176 -4.56 -4.34 24.08
CA GLU A 176 -4.02 -3.10 23.52
C GLU A 176 -2.48 -2.92 23.67
N PRO A 177 -1.82 -3.29 24.78
CA PRO A 177 -0.36 -3.15 24.90
C PRO A 177 0.42 -3.94 23.82
N ILE A 178 -0.11 -5.09 23.39
CA ILE A 178 0.49 -5.88 22.31
C ILE A 178 0.35 -5.13 20.99
N ARG A 179 -0.83 -4.55 20.73
CA ARG A 179 -1.11 -3.77 19.51
C ARG A 179 -0.20 -2.55 19.41
N GLU A 180 0.01 -1.84 20.51
CA GLU A 180 0.91 -0.69 20.58
C GLU A 180 2.36 -1.07 20.32
N THR A 181 2.81 -2.22 20.84
CA THR A 181 4.17 -2.72 20.63
C THR A 181 4.43 -3.15 19.18
N VAL A 182 3.44 -3.76 18.52
CA VAL A 182 3.57 -4.26 17.13
C VAL A 182 3.41 -3.15 16.10
N MET A 183 2.66 -2.08 16.41
CA MET A 183 2.30 -1.01 15.48
C MET A 183 3.51 -0.37 14.75
N PRO A 184 4.63 0.01 15.42
CA PRO A 184 5.76 0.61 14.73
C PRO A 184 6.38 -0.35 13.70
N ALA A 185 6.51 -1.62 14.05
CA ALA A 185 7.04 -2.65 13.16
C ALA A 185 6.11 -2.87 11.95
N HIS A 186 4.79 -2.92 12.18
CA HIS A 186 3.81 -3.08 11.10
C HIS A 186 3.87 -1.93 10.09
N ILE A 187 3.98 -0.68 10.57
CA ILE A 187 4.13 0.49 9.70
C ILE A 187 5.45 0.44 8.92
N PHE A 188 6.57 0.15 9.61
CA PHE A 188 7.89 0.10 8.98
C PHE A 188 7.96 -0.98 7.90
N PHE A 189 7.64 -2.23 8.23
CA PHE A 189 7.72 -3.34 7.29
C PHE A 189 6.64 -3.24 6.20
N GLY A 190 5.48 -2.65 6.50
CA GLY A 190 4.46 -2.33 5.50
C GLY A 190 4.96 -1.35 4.44
N LEU A 191 5.72 -0.32 4.85
CA LEU A 191 6.33 0.64 3.92
C LEU A 191 7.56 0.05 3.20
N LEU A 192 8.41 -0.70 3.92
CA LEU A 192 9.56 -1.39 3.35
C LEU A 192 9.12 -2.35 2.24
N GLY A 193 8.08 -3.17 2.47
CA GLY A 193 7.54 -4.09 1.47
C GLY A 193 7.06 -3.37 0.21
N PHE A 194 6.42 -2.21 0.35
CA PHE A 194 5.99 -1.39 -0.78
C PHE A 194 7.17 -0.82 -1.58
N VAL A 195 8.19 -0.27 -0.90
CA VAL A 195 9.40 0.24 -1.58
C VAL A 195 10.16 -0.90 -2.28
N MET A 196 10.26 -2.07 -1.65
CA MET A 196 10.85 -3.26 -2.27
C MET A 196 10.04 -3.72 -3.49
N ALA A 197 8.71 -3.64 -3.45
CA ALA A 197 7.86 -3.98 -4.59
C ALA A 197 8.10 -3.03 -5.77
N ILE A 198 8.24 -1.72 -5.53
CA ILE A 198 8.64 -0.75 -6.57
C ILE A 198 10.02 -1.11 -7.13
N GLY A 199 11.01 -1.37 -6.28
CA GLY A 199 12.35 -1.78 -6.70
C GLY A 199 12.34 -3.06 -7.55
N ALA A 200 11.59 -4.07 -7.12
CA ALA A 200 11.42 -5.32 -7.87
C ALA A 200 10.75 -5.07 -9.22
N ALA A 201 9.71 -4.24 -9.29
CA ALA A 201 9.03 -3.90 -10.54
C ALA A 201 9.96 -3.20 -11.53
N LEU A 202 10.81 -2.27 -11.08
CA LEU A 202 11.82 -1.62 -11.91
C LEU A 202 12.84 -2.64 -12.45
N LEU A 203 13.37 -3.51 -11.59
CA LEU A 203 14.28 -4.58 -12.02
C LEU A 203 13.62 -5.51 -13.06
N GLY A 204 12.36 -5.89 -12.84
CA GLY A 204 11.61 -6.78 -13.74
C GLY A 204 11.28 -6.13 -15.09
N LEU A 205 10.95 -4.84 -15.11
CA LEU A 205 10.77 -4.08 -16.35
C LEU A 205 12.06 -4.01 -17.15
N SER A 206 13.18 -3.67 -16.50
CA SER A 206 14.48 -3.64 -17.18
C SER A 206 14.88 -5.03 -17.69
N GLU A 207 14.75 -6.08 -16.87
CA GLU A 207 15.05 -7.46 -17.26
C GLU A 207 14.23 -7.89 -18.49
N LYS A 208 12.91 -7.67 -18.47
CA LYS A 208 12.03 -8.00 -19.60
C LYS A 208 12.36 -7.19 -20.85
N ALA A 209 12.65 -5.90 -20.72
CA ALA A 209 13.03 -5.05 -21.84
C ALA A 209 14.33 -5.50 -22.50
N PHE A 210 15.36 -5.83 -21.72
CA PHE A 210 16.62 -6.32 -22.24
C PHE A 210 16.50 -7.68 -22.95
N PHE A 211 15.58 -8.53 -22.50
CA PHE A 211 15.37 -9.85 -23.13
C PHE A 211 14.47 -9.81 -24.37
N HIS A 212 13.51 -8.89 -24.43
CA HIS A 212 12.50 -8.87 -25.50
C HIS A 212 12.79 -7.85 -26.60
N ILE A 213 13.30 -6.66 -26.25
CA ILE A 213 13.47 -5.55 -27.19
C ILE A 213 14.83 -5.63 -27.87
N LYS A 214 14.83 -5.89 -29.18
CA LYS A 214 16.05 -5.84 -30.00
C LYS A 214 16.54 -4.39 -30.13
N ASN A 215 17.86 -4.19 -30.05
CA ASN A 215 18.50 -2.88 -30.18
C ASN A 215 17.92 -1.78 -29.27
N ILE A 216 17.65 -2.11 -27.99
CA ILE A 216 17.08 -1.16 -27.01
C ILE A 216 17.83 0.18 -26.89
N ALA A 217 19.13 0.20 -27.21
CA ALA A 217 19.97 1.40 -27.21
C ALA A 217 19.51 2.48 -28.20
N GLU A 218 18.79 2.10 -29.26
CA GLU A 218 18.19 3.04 -30.23
C GLU A 218 16.89 3.68 -29.70
N LEU A 219 16.46 3.30 -28.49
CA LEU A 219 15.23 3.75 -27.83
C LEU A 219 14.00 3.63 -28.75
N PRO A 220 13.66 2.41 -29.23
CA PRO A 220 12.42 2.19 -29.97
C PRO A 220 11.21 2.56 -29.12
N SER A 221 10.05 2.76 -29.75
CA SER A 221 8.81 3.18 -29.07
C SER A 221 8.42 2.28 -27.89
N GLU A 222 8.64 0.97 -28.00
CA GLU A 222 8.44 0.03 -26.90
C GLU A 222 9.37 0.32 -25.71
N GLY A 223 10.66 0.56 -25.98
CA GLY A 223 11.64 0.87 -24.95
C GLY A 223 11.34 2.21 -24.26
N LEU A 224 10.89 3.21 -25.02
CA LEU A 224 10.41 4.47 -24.47
C LEU A 224 9.19 4.26 -23.56
N LEU A 225 8.21 3.45 -23.98
CA LEU A 225 7.03 3.12 -23.19
C LEU A 225 7.41 2.45 -21.86
N VAL A 226 8.30 1.45 -21.89
CA VAL A 226 8.79 0.79 -20.68
C VAL A 226 9.48 1.78 -19.73
N ASN A 227 10.31 2.68 -20.25
CA ASN A 227 10.97 3.72 -19.44
C ASN A 227 9.96 4.71 -18.84
N CYS A 228 8.91 5.07 -19.58
CA CYS A 228 7.81 5.89 -19.07
C CYS A 228 7.06 5.19 -17.93
N ILE A 229 6.76 3.90 -18.06
CA ILE A 229 6.14 3.10 -16.99
C ILE A 229 7.06 3.09 -15.76
N GLY A 230 8.35 2.78 -15.93
CA GLY A 230 9.33 2.75 -14.84
C GLY A 230 9.47 4.09 -14.12
N THR A 231 9.54 5.19 -14.88
CA THR A 231 9.57 6.55 -14.30
C THR A 231 8.28 6.86 -13.54
N GLY A 232 7.13 6.46 -14.10
CA GLY A 232 5.84 6.58 -13.43
C GLY A 232 5.81 5.84 -12.09
N LEU A 233 6.33 4.61 -12.02
CA LEU A 233 6.43 3.83 -10.79
C LEU A 233 7.24 4.56 -9.71
N ILE A 234 8.37 5.18 -10.08
CA ILE A 234 9.18 5.99 -9.15
C ILE A 234 8.40 7.18 -8.63
N ILE A 235 7.74 7.93 -9.51
CA ILE A 235 6.94 9.12 -9.15
C ILE A 235 5.78 8.70 -8.23
N TYR A 236 5.04 7.66 -8.59
CA TYR A 236 3.94 7.12 -7.78
C TYR A 236 4.43 6.69 -6.40
N GLY A 237 5.50 5.89 -6.35
CA GLY A 237 6.09 5.42 -5.10
C GLY A 237 6.54 6.57 -4.20
N ALA A 238 7.21 7.58 -4.76
CA ALA A 238 7.65 8.76 -4.02
C ALA A 238 6.47 9.55 -3.42
N ILE A 239 5.40 9.77 -4.19
CA ILE A 239 4.21 10.48 -3.70
C ILE A 239 3.52 9.67 -2.60
N VAL A 240 3.35 8.36 -2.76
CA VAL A 240 2.74 7.49 -1.73
C VAL A 240 3.55 7.50 -0.44
N VAL A 241 4.88 7.36 -0.55
CA VAL A 241 5.80 7.42 0.61
C VAL A 241 5.70 8.78 1.30
N TYR A 242 5.72 9.88 0.55
CA TYR A 242 5.55 11.23 1.09
C TYR A 242 4.22 11.36 1.86
N LEU A 243 3.10 10.98 1.23
CA LEU A 243 1.76 11.09 1.81
C LEU A 243 1.57 10.26 3.09
N VAL A 244 2.16 9.06 3.17
CA VAL A 244 2.01 8.22 4.37
C VAL A 244 2.91 8.67 5.52
N THR A 245 4.12 9.16 5.21
CA THR A 245 5.14 9.52 6.22
C THR A 245 4.93 10.90 6.83
N ASP A 246 4.25 11.81 6.13
CA ASP A 246 3.93 13.13 6.67
C ASP A 246 2.98 13.01 7.87
N ARG A 247 3.45 13.49 9.03
CA ARG A 247 2.74 13.43 10.31
C ARG A 247 1.46 14.28 10.30
N GLN A 248 1.41 15.34 9.50
CA GLN A 248 0.23 16.22 9.41
C GLN A 248 -0.96 15.52 8.74
N TYR A 249 -0.68 14.52 7.91
CA TYR A 249 -1.70 13.70 7.25
C TYR A 249 -2.18 12.53 8.15
N LYS A 250 -1.49 12.33 9.28
CA LYS A 250 -1.96 11.76 10.55
C LYS A 250 -3.48 11.56 10.67
N ARG A 251 -4.06 10.36 10.66
CA ARG A 251 -5.44 10.22 11.19
C ARG A 251 -5.37 10.40 12.70
N GLU A 252 -6.10 11.37 13.21
CA GLU A 252 -6.29 11.56 14.64
C GLU A 252 -7.41 10.65 15.17
N PRO A 253 -7.35 10.21 16.43
CA PRO A 253 -8.46 9.51 17.06
C PRO A 253 -9.73 10.38 17.06
N LEU A 254 -10.86 9.79 16.70
CA LEU A 254 -12.17 10.44 16.80
C LEU A 254 -12.79 10.18 18.18
N PRO A 255 -13.70 11.03 18.70
CA PRO A 255 -14.34 10.81 20.00
C PRO A 255 -15.00 9.44 20.14
N GLU A 256 -15.63 8.92 19.07
CA GLU A 256 -16.21 7.57 19.08
C GLU A 256 -15.17 6.43 19.19
N ASP A 257 -13.90 6.69 18.85
CA ASP A 257 -12.83 5.69 19.01
C ASP A 257 -12.48 5.49 20.50
N ALA A 258 -12.72 6.49 21.35
CA ALA A 258 -12.47 6.44 22.80
C ALA A 258 -13.58 5.69 23.57
N MET A 259 -14.83 5.78 23.11
CA MET A 259 -15.95 5.04 23.73
C MET A 259 -15.80 3.52 23.60
N LEU A 260 -15.07 3.04 22.58
CA LEU A 260 -14.75 1.62 22.41
C LEU A 260 -13.70 1.11 23.43
N LEU A 261 -12.97 2.01 24.10
CA LEU A 261 -12.01 1.65 25.15
C LEU A 261 -12.65 1.59 26.54
N THR A 262 -13.76 2.30 26.75
CA THR A 262 -14.48 2.34 28.03
C THR A 262 -15.70 1.42 28.10
N GLY A 263 -16.26 1.00 26.96
CA GLY A 263 -17.44 0.13 26.89
C GLY A 263 -17.20 -1.38 27.09
N GLY A 264 -15.99 -1.80 27.48
CA GLY A 264 -15.66 -3.21 27.75
C GLY A 264 -15.89 -3.68 29.19
N ASN A 265 -16.34 -2.80 30.09
CA ASN A 265 -16.49 -3.09 31.52
C ASN A 265 -17.93 -2.94 32.04
N SER A 266 -18.93 -3.12 31.18
CA SER A 266 -20.33 -3.13 31.62
C SER A 266 -21.06 -4.32 31.02
N GLU A 267 -20.79 -5.50 31.60
CA GLU A 267 -21.77 -6.52 32.02
C GLU A 267 -21.04 -7.72 32.66
#